data_AF-A0A2E6PXR2-F1
#
_entry.id   AF-A0A2E6PXR2-F1
#
_cell.length_a   1.000
_cell.length_b   1.000
_cell.length_c   1.000
_cell.angle_alpha   90.00
_cell.angle_beta   90.00
_cell.angle_gamma   90.00
#
_symmetry.space_group_name_H-M   'P 1'
#
loop_
_entity.id
_entity.type
_entity.pdbx_description
1 polymer ?
#
loop_
_entity_poly.entity_id
_entity_poly.type
_entity_poly.pdbx_seq_one_letter_code
_entity_poly.pdbx_strand_id
1 'polypeptide(L)'
;MRFKIYTGREGFRVVAVGVADWYTRGFSFGILYAWIKFGEISNSGLVSSATEVDMILHGACFSLAFGYIHNFLSIISDLIMRMEDN
;
A
#
# COMPACT_ATOMS: atom_id res chain seq x y z
N MET A 1 -12.25 5.15 4.55
CA MET A 1 -10.81 5.42 4.64
C MET A 1 -10.62 6.80 5.29
N ARG A 2 -9.88 6.92 6.41
CA ARG A 2 -9.48 8.22 6.95
C ARG A 2 -7.96 8.25 7.01
N PHE A 3 -7.35 9.07 6.17
CA PHE A 3 -5.94 9.40 6.29
C PHE A 3 -5.81 10.53 7.29
N LYS A 4 -5.05 10.32 8.37
CA LYS A 4 -4.57 11.42 9.18
C LYS A 4 -3.13 11.68 8.78
N ILE A 5 -2.94 12.80 8.09
CA ILE A 5 -1.62 13.34 7.80
C ILE A 5 -1.27 14.20 9.01
N TYR A 6 -0.26 13.79 9.76
CA TYR A 6 0.29 14.60 10.85
C TYR A 6 1.48 15.36 10.30
N THR A 7 1.44 16.69 10.41
CA THR A 7 2.59 17.55 10.14
C THR A 7 3.19 17.93 11.50
N GLY A 8 4.48 17.66 11.69
CA GLY A 8 5.20 18.00 12.92
C GLY A 8 6.56 18.62 12.60
N ARG A 9 7.23 19.16 13.63
CA ARG A 9 8.59 19.75 13.50
C ARG A 9 9.65 18.78 12.95
N GLU A 10 9.39 17.48 12.96
CA GLU A 10 10.29 16.41 12.50
C GLU A 10 9.88 15.79 11.14
N GLY A 11 8.91 16.38 10.44
CA GLY A 11 8.45 15.90 9.12
C GLY A 11 7.03 15.32 9.11
N PHE A 12 6.67 14.66 8.00
CA PHE A 12 5.33 14.11 7.78
C PHE A 12 5.21 12.68 8.30
N ARG A 13 4.19 12.41 9.12
CA ARG A 13 3.78 11.05 9.50
C ARG A 13 2.45 10.73 8.84
N VAL A 14 2.47 9.76 7.93
CA VAL A 14 1.26 9.18 7.33
C VAL A 14 0.89 7.96 8.17
N VAL A 15 -0.26 8.03 8.85
CA VAL A 15 -0.80 6.90 9.60
C VAL A 15 -2.11 6.47 8.95
N ALA A 16 -2.12 5.28 8.36
CA ALA A 16 -3.34 4.66 7.86
C ALA A 16 -4.16 4.15 9.05
N VAL A 17 -5.34 4.71 9.28
CA VAL A 17 -6.27 4.30 10.34
C VAL A 17 -7.58 3.83 9.68
N GLY A 18 -7.79 2.51 9.63
CA GLY A 18 -8.99 1.90 9.04
C GLY A 18 -8.96 0.38 9.03
N VAL A 19 -10.11 -0.24 8.76
CA VAL A 19 -10.25 -1.69 8.54
C VAL A 19 -9.34 -2.10 7.38
N ALA A 20 -8.50 -3.11 7.59
CA ALA A 20 -7.46 -3.52 6.65
C ALA A 20 -8.04 -4.31 5.46
N ASP A 21 -8.69 -3.61 4.52
CA ASP A 21 -9.06 -4.14 3.21
C ASP A 21 -7.84 -4.20 2.24
N TRP A 22 -7.98 -4.92 1.13
CA TRP A 22 -6.91 -5.15 0.17
C TRP A 22 -6.38 -3.86 -0.46
N TYR A 23 -7.24 -2.86 -0.69
CA TYR A 23 -6.86 -1.56 -1.22
C TYR A 23 -5.95 -0.80 -0.23
N THR A 24 -6.33 -0.78 1.05
CA THR A 24 -5.56 -0.11 2.11
C THR A 24 -4.21 -0.77 2.35
N ARG A 25 -4.15 -2.11 2.25
CA ARG A 25 -2.89 -2.88 2.29
C ARG A 25 -2.00 -2.56 1.09
N GLY A 26 -2.58 -2.52 -0.11
CA GLY A 26 -1.88 -2.12 -1.32
C GLY A 26 -1.32 -0.70 -1.22
N PHE A 27 -2.13 0.25 -0.75
CA PHE A 27 -1.68 1.63 -0.56
C PHE A 27 -0.50 1.74 0.40
N SER A 28 -0.60 1.08 1.56
CA SER A 28 0.46 1.09 2.57
C SER A 28 1.74 0.43 2.05
N PHE A 29 1.61 -0.67 1.33
CA PHE A 29 2.76 -1.35 0.71
C PHE A 29 3.40 -0.47 -0.37
N GLY A 30 2.60 0.23 -1.18
CA GLY A 30 3.11 1.12 -2.23
C GLY A 30 3.92 2.29 -1.67
N ILE A 31 3.49 2.88 -0.55
CA ILE A 31 4.28 3.91 0.16
C ILE A 31 5.62 3.33 0.61
N LEU A 32 5.60 2.15 1.23
CA LEU A 32 6.79 1.50 1.78
C LEU A 32 7.76 1.07 0.68
N TYR A 33 7.22 0.58 -0.43
CA TYR A 33 7.96 0.27 -1.65
C TYR A 33 8.65 1.51 -2.21
N ALA A 34 7.95 2.65 -2.33
CA ALA A 34 8.56 3.89 -2.80
C ALA A 34 9.69 4.34 -1.85
N TRP A 35 9.45 4.30 -0.54
CA TRP A 35 10.46 4.67 0.44
C TRP A 35 11.73 3.81 0.32
N ILE A 36 11.59 2.49 0.14
CA ILE A 36 12.74 1.60 -0.05
C ILE A 36 13.40 1.81 -1.42
N LYS A 37 12.61 1.99 -2.49
CA LYS A 37 13.10 2.14 -3.86
C LYS A 37 14.01 3.35 -4.04
N PHE A 38 13.67 4.46 -3.40
CA PHE A 38 14.50 5.68 -3.37
C PHE A 38 15.38 5.76 -2.11
N GLY A 39 15.49 4.63 -1.41
CA GLY A 39 16.32 4.45 -0.22
C GLY A 39 17.76 4.14 -0.60
N GLU A 40 18.69 4.85 0.03
CA GLU A 40 20.11 4.52 0.00
C GLU A 40 20.57 4.13 1.41
N ILE A 41 21.51 3.19 1.47
CA ILE A 41 22.14 2.79 2.72
C ILE A 41 23.34 3.69 2.93
N SER A 42 23.29 4.58 3.93
CA SER A 42 24.43 5.40 4.31
C SER A 42 24.68 5.28 5.82
N ASN A 43 25.96 5.22 6.20
CA ASN A 43 26.47 5.29 7.58
C ASN A 43 25.50 4.73 8.64
N SER A 44 25.21 3.43 8.55
CA SER A 44 24.43 2.65 9.54
C SER A 44 22.90 2.79 9.50
N GLY A 45 22.31 3.47 8.52
CA GLY A 45 20.85 3.62 8.39
C GLY A 45 20.35 3.58 6.95
N LEU A 46 19.05 3.31 6.78
CA LEU A 46 18.36 3.43 5.50
C LEU A 46 17.70 4.80 5.44
N VAL A 47 18.15 5.64 4.51
CA VAL A 47 17.62 7.01 4.33
C VAL A 47 16.99 7.08 2.95
N SER A 48 15.75 7.53 2.89
CA SER A 48 15.02 7.65 1.62
C SER A 48 14.99 9.09 1.13
N SER A 49 15.24 9.24 -0.17
CA SER A 49 15.06 10.48 -0.93
C SER A 49 13.67 10.58 -1.59
N ALA A 50 12.79 9.60 -1.36
CA ALA A 50 11.44 9.60 -1.91
C ALA A 50 10.68 10.87 -1.51
N THR A 51 10.10 11.55 -2.49
CA THR A 51 9.19 12.66 -2.20
C THR A 51 7.83 12.14 -1.76
N GLU A 52 7.04 13.00 -1.11
CA GLU A 52 5.66 12.68 -0.74
C GLU A 52 4.82 12.28 -1.97
N VAL A 53 5.05 12.95 -3.10
CA VAL A 53 4.35 12.68 -4.36
C VAL A 53 4.68 11.27 -4.86
N ASP A 54 5.96 10.86 -4.80
CA ASP A 54 6.37 9.52 -5.20
C ASP A 54 5.71 8.44 -4.35
N MET A 55 5.67 8.66 -3.03
CA MET A 55 5.05 7.72 -2.09
C MET A 55 3.55 7.60 -2.32
N ILE A 56 2.85 8.72 -2.52
CA ILE A 56 1.40 8.73 -2.77
C ILE A 56 1.10 8.07 -4.13
N LEU A 57 1.90 8.34 -5.16
CA LEU A 57 1.71 7.78 -6.50
C LEU A 57 1.86 6.26 -6.49
N HIS A 58 2.93 5.75 -5.88
CA HIS A 58 3.13 4.30 -5.73
C HIS A 58 2.06 3.69 -4.80
N GLY A 59 1.68 4.37 -3.73
CA GLY A 59 0.56 3.98 -2.88
C GLY A 59 -0.73 3.80 -3.70
N ALA A 60 -1.12 4.79 -4.49
CA ALA A 60 -2.31 4.72 -5.33
C ALA A 60 -2.23 3.58 -6.36
N CYS A 61 -1.08 3.42 -7.02
CA CYS A 61 -0.86 2.35 -8.00
C CYS A 61 -1.01 0.96 -7.36
N PHE A 62 -0.36 0.72 -6.22
CA PHE A 62 -0.44 -0.57 -5.54
C PHE A 62 -1.81 -0.82 -4.91
N SER A 63 -2.50 0.22 -4.43
CA SER A 63 -3.88 0.13 -3.97
C SER A 63 -4.80 -0.44 -5.05
N LEU A 64 -4.68 0.07 -6.28
CA LEU A 64 -5.45 -0.43 -7.42
C LEU A 64 -5.06 -1.87 -7.76
N ALA A 65 -3.75 -2.16 -7.86
CA ALA A 65 -3.27 -3.50 -8.19
C ALA A 65 -3.77 -4.56 -7.20
N PHE A 66 -3.69 -4.29 -5.90
CA PHE A 66 -4.18 -5.20 -4.86
C PHE A 66 -5.69 -5.38 -4.92
N GLY A 67 -6.43 -4.31 -5.21
CA GLY A 67 -7.87 -4.37 -5.45
C GLY A 67 -8.23 -5.29 -6.63
N TYR A 68 -7.55 -5.14 -7.76
CA TYR A 68 -7.77 -6.01 -8.92
C TYR A 68 -7.44 -7.48 -8.63
N ILE A 69 -6.32 -7.74 -7.97
CA ILE A 69 -5.92 -9.10 -7.57
C ILE A 69 -6.98 -9.71 -6.65
N HIS A 70 -7.45 -8.95 -5.65
CA HIS A 70 -8.48 -9.43 -4.74
C HIS A 70 -9.78 -9.79 -5.46
N ASN A 71 -10.24 -8.92 -6.37
CA ASN A 71 -11.44 -9.16 -7.16
C ASN A 71 -11.29 -10.41 -8.04
N PHE A 72 -10.14 -10.56 -8.70
CA PHE A 72 -9.86 -11.74 -9.51
C PHE A 72 -9.87 -13.04 -8.68
N LEU A 73 -9.18 -13.05 -7.54
CA LEU A 73 -9.14 -14.22 -6.65
C LEU A 73 -10.53 -14.56 -6.10
N SER A 74 -11.35 -13.56 -5.81
CA SER A 74 -12.72 -13.77 -5.34
C SER A 74 -13.58 -14.44 -6.42
N ILE A 75 -13.48 -14.00 -7.67
CA ILE A 75 -14.19 -14.63 -8.81
C ILE A 75 -13.77 -16.09 -8.98
N ILE A 76 -12.46 -16.38 -8.91
CA ILE A 76 -11.95 -17.75 -9.04
C ILE A 76 -12.42 -18.62 -7.87
N SER A 77 -12.38 -18.11 -6.64
CA SER A 77 -12.85 -18.84 -5.46
C SER A 77 -14.34 -19.18 -5.56
N ASP A 78 -15.16 -18.21 -5.97
CA ASP A 78 -16.60 -18.42 -6.17
C ASP A 78 -16.88 -19.46 -7.25
N LEU A 79 -16.09 -19.47 -8.33
CA LEU A 79 -16.21 -20.47 -9.39
C LEU A 79 -15.87 -21.87 -8.88
N ILE A 80 -14.77 -22.01 -8.12
CA ILE A 80 -14.35 -23.30 -7.56
C ILE A 80 -15.41 -23.85 -6.61
N MET A 81 -15.92 -23.04 -5.69
CA MET A 81 -16.97 -23.46 -4.75
C MET A 81 -18.23 -23.96 -5.48
N ARG A 82 -18.65 -23.27 -6.54
CA ARG A 82 -19.80 -23.70 -7.36
C ARG A 82 -19.54 -25.02 -8.11
N MET A 83 -18.29 -25.35 -8.41
CA MET A 83 -17.94 -26.63 -9.04
C MET A 83 -17.91 -27.78 -8.03
N GLU A 84 -17.58 -27.52 -6.76
CA GLU A 84 -17.61 -28.53 -5.69
C GLU A 84 -19.03 -28.90 -5.27
N ASP A 85 -19.98 -27.96 -5.38
CA ASP A 85 -21.39 -28.16 -5.02
C ASP A 85 -22.24 -28.88 -6.10
N ASN A 86 -21.68 -29.15 -7.29
CA ASN A 86 -22.34 -29.87 -8.41
C ASN A 86 -21.77 -31.28 -8.60
#